data_AF-A0A4Q9LTU2-F1
#
_entry.id   AF-A0A4Q9LTU2-F1
#
_cell.length_a   1.000
_cell.length_b   1.000
_cell.length_c   1.000
_cell.angle_alpha   90.00
_cell.angle_beta   90.00
_cell.angle_gamma   90.00
#
_symmetry.space_group_name_H-M   'P 1'
#
loop_
_entity.id
_entity.type
_entity.pdbx_description
1 polymer ?
#
loop_
_entity_poly.entity_id
_entity_poly.type
_entity_poly.pdbx_seq_one_letter_code
_entity_poly.pdbx_strand_id
1 'polypeptide(L)'
;METVFVNYKDINGDINIKYTGIYDEKISKIMFLFWQIQEQNEIFVAGIVFEMKEKNIVYISILDSTGEFKPRNMQKGFINGIILALLKYLSPTFLEVFSQPKKEIIFGKSSKNTKKGFLNSHKLFKYWKNIFSEYICCENKKEYKLYIHNNTDESNGIPYHRNTKLNDIYLFDDDPKQKLINNLEENVDIYNFFSILLFRSDFSNGSLLFNVCPCKKHNSNINLEEFNLFDIKEILETLRGLDFSDYQNSLKSTIFFLKKYQLKSFLFKTSKSKLSENIIEKPIEEQSFVKIKTKSKK
;
A
#
# COMPACT_ATOMS: atom_id res chain seq x y z
N MET A 1 -7.42 11.03 16.27
CA MET A 1 -6.31 10.65 15.38
C MET A 1 -5.06 11.48 15.68
N GLU A 2 -4.08 10.95 16.44
CA GLU A 2 -2.71 11.50 16.39
C GLU A 2 -2.07 11.04 15.08
N THR A 3 -2.14 11.94 14.10
CA THR A 3 -1.77 11.71 12.70
C THR A 3 -0.31 11.28 12.60
N VAL A 4 0.00 10.15 11.99
CA VAL A 4 1.37 9.86 11.58
C VAL A 4 1.64 10.57 10.25
N PHE A 5 2.59 11.50 10.28
CA PHE A 5 2.79 12.49 9.25
C PHE A 5 3.74 12.02 8.15
N VAL A 6 3.42 12.38 6.91
CA VAL A 6 4.36 12.31 5.79
C VAL A 6 4.47 13.69 5.18
N ASN A 7 5.67 14.26 5.19
CA ASN A 7 5.93 15.61 4.69
C ASN A 7 5.94 15.60 3.15
N TYR A 8 5.02 16.34 2.52
CA TYR A 8 5.13 16.74 1.12
C TYR A 8 5.06 18.25 1.02
N LYS A 9 6.21 18.89 0.82
CA LYS A 9 6.27 20.26 0.31
C LYS A 9 6.60 20.19 -1.17
N ASP A 10 5.75 20.76 -2.01
CA ASP A 10 6.18 21.23 -3.32
C ASP A 10 6.78 22.63 -3.14
N ILE A 11 7.68 22.99 -4.05
CA ILE A 11 8.31 24.30 -4.17
C ILE A 11 7.27 25.35 -4.62
N ASN A 12 6.08 24.90 -5.07
CA ASN A 12 5.04 25.73 -5.71
C ASN A 12 3.67 25.81 -4.98
N GLY A 13 3.51 25.25 -3.78
CA GLY A 13 2.27 25.35 -2.99
C GLY A 13 1.90 24.11 -2.18
N ASP A 14 0.88 24.23 -1.32
CA ASP A 14 0.38 23.14 -0.48
C ASP A 14 -0.45 22.13 -1.31
N ILE A 15 -0.07 20.84 -1.27
CA ILE A 15 -0.86 19.76 -1.89
C ILE A 15 -2.05 19.46 -0.99
N ASN A 16 -3.24 19.91 -1.41
CA ASN A 16 -4.48 19.70 -0.67
C ASN A 16 -5.14 18.39 -1.10
N ILE A 17 -5.11 17.40 -0.20
CA ILE A 17 -5.74 16.10 -0.39
C ILE A 17 -6.88 15.98 0.58
N LYS A 18 -8.01 15.49 0.10
CA LYS A 18 -9.09 14.99 0.92
C LYS A 18 -9.14 13.47 0.86
N TYR A 19 -9.67 12.88 1.91
CA TYR A 19 -9.94 11.46 1.96
C TYR A 19 -11.27 11.17 2.64
N THR A 20 -11.78 9.97 2.39
CA THR A 20 -12.87 9.37 3.16
C THR A 20 -12.52 7.93 3.50
N GLY A 21 -12.90 7.51 4.70
CA GLY A 21 -12.89 6.11 5.11
C GLY A 21 -14.28 5.53 4.98
N ILE A 22 -14.37 4.33 4.43
CA ILE A 22 -15.59 3.53 4.32
C ILE A 22 -15.33 2.20 5.02
N TYR A 23 -16.24 1.76 5.88
CA TYR A 23 -16.18 0.47 6.53
C TYR A 23 -17.40 -0.36 6.17
N ASP A 24 -17.15 -1.59 5.71
CA ASP A 24 -18.17 -2.59 5.44
C ASP A 24 -18.10 -3.69 6.50
N GLU A 25 -19.03 -3.65 7.45
CA GLU A 25 -19.13 -4.59 8.57
C GLU A 25 -19.35 -6.03 8.11
N LYS A 26 -20.09 -6.24 7.01
CA LYS A 26 -20.49 -7.59 6.57
C LYS A 26 -19.31 -8.42 6.11
N ILE A 27 -18.34 -7.75 5.49
CA ILE A 27 -17.15 -8.40 4.92
C ILE A 27 -15.86 -7.96 5.62
N SER A 28 -15.97 -7.16 6.70
CA SER A 28 -14.84 -6.66 7.48
C SER A 28 -13.77 -6.00 6.61
N LYS A 29 -14.18 -5.13 5.68
CA LYS A 29 -13.26 -4.38 4.80
C LYS A 29 -13.30 -2.90 5.10
N ILE A 30 -12.14 -2.27 5.00
CA ILE A 30 -11.98 -0.82 5.09
C ILE A 30 -11.47 -0.30 3.75
N MET A 31 -12.16 0.66 3.18
CA MET A 31 -11.76 1.33 1.96
C MET A 31 -11.43 2.80 2.24
N PHE A 32 -10.29 3.25 1.74
CA PHE A 32 -9.94 4.67 1.73
C PHE A 32 -9.89 5.17 0.30
N LEU A 33 -10.59 6.28 0.05
CA LEU A 33 -10.54 7.00 -1.22
C LEU A 33 -9.88 8.35 -1.01
N PHE A 34 -9.01 8.74 -1.95
CA PHE A 34 -8.24 9.97 -1.91
C PHE A 34 -8.50 10.80 -3.16
N TRP A 35 -8.76 12.09 -2.97
CA TRP A 35 -8.87 13.04 -4.07
C TRP A 35 -8.10 14.31 -3.76
N GLN A 36 -7.60 14.94 -4.82
CA GLN A 36 -6.86 16.19 -4.74
C GLN A 36 -7.76 17.36 -5.11
N ILE A 37 -7.58 18.48 -4.41
CA ILE A 37 -8.15 19.77 -4.80
C ILE A 37 -7.18 20.45 -5.77
N GLN A 38 -7.55 20.54 -7.05
CA GLN A 38 -6.77 21.15 -8.13
C GLN A 38 -7.59 22.28 -8.76
N GLU A 39 -7.13 23.53 -8.69
CA GLU A 39 -7.82 24.68 -9.33
C GLU A 39 -9.33 24.71 -9.00
N GLN A 40 -9.67 24.54 -7.71
CA GLN A 40 -11.04 24.45 -7.17
C GLN A 40 -11.82 23.16 -7.52
N ASN A 41 -11.25 22.26 -8.30
CA ASN A 41 -11.84 20.98 -8.66
C ASN A 41 -11.39 19.85 -7.73
N GLU A 42 -12.27 18.91 -7.44
CA GLU A 42 -11.96 17.68 -6.71
C GLU A 42 -11.80 16.52 -7.69
N ILE A 43 -10.66 15.83 -7.65
CA ILE A 43 -10.36 14.73 -8.56
C ILE A 43 -9.76 13.53 -7.83
N PHE A 44 -10.34 12.35 -8.00
CA PHE A 44 -9.80 11.12 -7.40
C PHE A 44 -8.38 10.86 -7.90
N VAL A 45 -7.49 10.49 -6.98
CA VAL A 45 -6.09 10.19 -7.27
C VAL A 45 -5.72 8.75 -6.93
N ALA A 46 -6.32 8.19 -5.86
CA ALA A 46 -6.04 6.83 -5.42
C ALA A 46 -7.15 6.24 -4.55
N GLY A 47 -7.15 4.92 -4.45
CA GLY A 47 -7.95 4.16 -3.51
C GLY A 47 -7.19 2.94 -3.01
N ILE A 48 -7.44 2.56 -1.75
CA ILE A 48 -6.88 1.38 -1.12
C ILE A 48 -7.97 0.65 -0.33
N VAL A 49 -7.95 -0.68 -0.37
CA VAL A 49 -8.87 -1.53 0.38
C VAL A 49 -8.08 -2.50 1.24
N PHE A 50 -8.38 -2.50 2.54
CA PHE A 50 -7.87 -3.45 3.51
C PHE A 50 -8.97 -4.46 3.86
N GLU A 51 -8.61 -5.74 3.95
CA GLU A 51 -9.44 -6.78 4.54
C GLU A 51 -8.93 -7.11 5.94
N MET A 52 -9.85 -7.17 6.89
CA MET A 52 -9.58 -7.42 8.31
C MET A 52 -10.19 -8.78 8.68
N LYS A 53 -9.40 -9.72 9.21
CA LYS A 53 -9.93 -10.99 9.76
C LYS A 53 -10.10 -10.94 11.27
N GLU A 54 -9.15 -10.26 11.92
CA GLU A 54 -9.16 -9.97 13.35
C GLU A 54 -8.65 -8.54 13.54
N LYS A 55 -8.62 -8.06 14.79
CA LYS A 55 -8.26 -6.67 15.12
C LYS A 55 -6.93 -6.20 14.52
N ASN A 56 -5.94 -7.10 14.40
CA ASN A 56 -4.57 -6.76 13.96
C ASN A 56 -4.07 -7.66 12.80
N ILE A 57 -4.97 -8.33 12.09
CA ILE A 57 -4.63 -9.18 10.93
C ILE A 57 -5.16 -8.48 9.69
N VAL A 58 -4.25 -7.89 8.93
CA VAL A 58 -4.56 -6.98 7.82
C VAL A 58 -4.05 -7.56 6.51
N TYR A 59 -4.91 -7.56 5.50
CA TYR A 59 -4.54 -7.85 4.12
C TYR A 59 -4.77 -6.63 3.24
N ILE A 60 -3.76 -6.22 2.48
CA ILE A 60 -3.89 -5.15 1.49
C ILE A 60 -4.47 -5.77 0.21
N SER A 61 -5.80 -5.73 0.10
CA SER A 61 -6.51 -6.40 -0.99
C SER A 61 -6.40 -5.67 -2.33
N ILE A 62 -6.48 -4.33 -2.31
CA ILE A 62 -6.51 -3.51 -3.53
C ILE A 62 -5.76 -2.21 -3.29
N LEU A 63 -4.93 -1.81 -4.26
CA LEU A 63 -4.40 -0.46 -4.40
C LEU A 63 -4.52 -0.05 -5.88
N ASP A 64 -5.13 1.09 -6.15
CA ASP A 64 -5.27 1.62 -7.51
C ASP A 64 -5.14 3.15 -7.53
N SER A 65 -4.78 3.71 -8.69
CA SER A 65 -4.68 5.15 -8.92
C SER A 65 -5.27 5.55 -10.26
N THR A 66 -5.67 6.81 -10.40
CA THR A 66 -6.25 7.34 -11.64
C THR A 66 -5.20 7.86 -12.62
N GLY A 67 -4.00 8.23 -12.12
CA GLY A 67 -2.97 8.92 -12.89
C GLY A 67 -3.09 10.46 -12.87
N GLU A 68 -4.07 11.01 -12.17
CA GLU A 68 -4.36 12.46 -12.15
C GLU A 68 -3.71 13.24 -11.00
N PHE A 69 -2.83 12.60 -10.21
CA PHE A 69 -2.13 13.28 -9.13
C PHE A 69 -1.18 14.36 -9.66
N LYS A 70 -1.24 15.57 -9.10
CA LYS A 70 -0.35 16.69 -9.45
C LYS A 70 0.42 17.22 -8.21
N PRO A 71 1.70 17.54 -8.33
CA PRO A 71 2.56 17.27 -9.48
C PRO A 71 2.88 15.76 -9.58
N ARG A 72 2.99 15.24 -10.80
CA ARG A 72 3.02 13.78 -11.07
C ARG A 72 4.22 13.07 -10.42
N ASN A 73 5.37 13.74 -10.36
CA ASN A 73 6.60 13.24 -9.75
C ASN A 73 6.45 12.96 -8.25
N MET A 74 5.51 13.63 -7.57
CA MET A 74 5.27 13.45 -6.13
C MET A 74 4.30 12.30 -5.81
N GLN A 75 3.55 11.78 -6.79
CA GLN A 75 2.53 10.74 -6.56
C GLN A 75 3.11 9.52 -5.86
N LYS A 76 4.27 9.02 -6.30
CA LYS A 76 4.87 7.80 -5.72
C LYS A 76 5.16 7.99 -4.23
N GLY A 77 5.80 9.10 -3.88
CA GLY A 77 6.05 9.44 -2.49
C GLY A 77 4.73 9.49 -1.73
N PHE A 78 3.79 10.32 -2.20
CA PHE A 78 2.51 10.52 -1.54
C PHE A 78 1.76 9.23 -1.24
N ILE A 79 1.66 8.32 -2.21
CA ILE A 79 1.00 7.01 -2.03
C ILE A 79 1.75 6.15 -1.01
N ASN A 80 3.09 6.09 -1.06
CA ASN A 80 3.88 5.39 -0.04
C ASN A 80 3.60 5.93 1.36
N GLY A 81 3.59 7.26 1.47
CA GLY A 81 3.34 7.94 2.72
C GLY A 81 1.99 7.62 3.32
N ILE A 82 0.94 7.65 2.48
CA ILE A 82 -0.41 7.26 2.90
C ILE A 82 -0.44 5.82 3.35
N ILE A 83 0.12 4.88 2.58
CA ILE A 83 0.10 3.46 2.95
C ILE A 83 0.75 3.27 4.31
N LEU A 84 1.93 3.86 4.54
CA LEU A 84 2.62 3.77 5.83
C LEU A 84 1.81 4.41 6.97
N ALA A 85 1.17 5.55 6.73
CA ALA A 85 0.33 6.21 7.73
C ALA A 85 -0.90 5.35 8.09
N LEU A 86 -1.57 4.78 7.08
CA LEU A 86 -2.72 3.89 7.27
C LEU A 86 -2.30 2.60 7.99
N LEU A 87 -1.17 2.00 7.61
CA LEU A 87 -0.65 0.82 8.30
C LEU A 87 -0.27 1.12 9.76
N LYS A 88 0.21 2.32 10.08
CA LYS A 88 0.44 2.71 11.48
C LYS A 88 -0.87 2.93 12.25
N TYR A 89 -1.89 3.47 11.59
CA TYR A 89 -3.22 3.61 12.17
C TYR A 89 -3.87 2.25 12.46
N LEU A 90 -3.79 1.31 11.51
CA LEU A 90 -4.31 -0.05 11.64
C LEU A 90 -3.46 -0.89 12.63
N SER A 91 -2.15 -0.64 12.68
CA SER A 91 -1.17 -1.32 13.55
C SER A 91 -1.21 -2.87 13.49
N PRO A 92 -1.16 -3.49 12.29
CA PRO A 92 -1.18 -4.95 12.17
C PRO A 92 -0.06 -5.64 12.93
N THR A 93 -0.37 -6.77 13.56
CA THR A 93 0.63 -7.77 14.00
C THR A 93 0.94 -8.75 12.87
N PHE A 94 0.01 -8.91 11.93
CA PHE A 94 0.21 -9.68 10.71
C PHE A 94 -0.30 -8.85 9.54
N LEU A 95 0.60 -8.55 8.60
CA LEU A 95 0.29 -7.81 7.39
C LEU A 95 0.60 -8.68 6.18
N GLU A 96 -0.32 -8.78 5.24
CA GLU A 96 -0.16 -9.56 4.03
C GLU A 96 -0.55 -8.78 2.77
N VAL A 97 0.12 -9.05 1.66
CA VAL A 97 -0.28 -8.60 0.32
C VAL A 97 0.07 -9.63 -0.74
N PHE A 98 -0.85 -9.87 -1.68
CA PHE A 98 -0.53 -10.57 -2.91
C PHE A 98 -0.21 -9.55 -4.02
N SER A 99 1.08 -9.43 -4.32
CA SER A 99 1.61 -8.51 -5.32
C SER A 99 1.43 -9.07 -6.73
N GLN A 100 0.30 -8.74 -7.36
CA GLN A 100 0.04 -9.07 -8.77
C GLN A 100 -0.39 -7.82 -9.55
N PRO A 101 0.28 -7.48 -10.66
CA PRO A 101 -0.06 -6.28 -11.42
C PRO A 101 -1.41 -6.43 -12.13
N LYS A 102 -2.28 -5.43 -11.96
CA LYS A 102 -3.54 -5.28 -12.69
C LYS A 102 -3.62 -3.87 -13.28
N LYS A 103 -4.20 -3.72 -14.47
CA LYS A 103 -4.31 -2.42 -15.15
C LYS A 103 -5.34 -1.50 -14.47
N GLU A 104 -6.43 -2.07 -13.97
CA GLU A 104 -7.48 -1.34 -13.29
C GLU A 104 -8.16 -2.27 -12.27
N ILE A 105 -8.48 -1.73 -11.10
CA ILE A 105 -9.15 -2.50 -10.04
C ILE A 105 -10.26 -1.69 -9.37
N ILE A 106 -10.04 -0.40 -9.11
CA ILE A 106 -11.04 0.50 -8.48
C ILE A 106 -11.63 1.44 -9.52
N PHE A 107 -10.79 2.09 -10.33
CA PHE A 107 -11.22 3.20 -11.19
C PHE A 107 -11.42 2.74 -12.64
N GLY A 108 -12.67 2.70 -13.09
CA GLY A 108 -13.05 2.25 -14.42
C GLY A 108 -12.38 3.03 -15.54
N LYS A 109 -11.90 2.33 -16.58
CA LYS A 109 -11.22 2.88 -17.76
C LYS A 109 -9.97 3.71 -17.47
N SER A 110 -9.50 3.77 -16.22
CA SER A 110 -8.26 4.47 -15.86
C SER A 110 -7.03 3.89 -16.56
N SER A 111 -7.12 2.65 -17.03
CA SER A 111 -6.10 2.01 -17.87
C SER A 111 -5.84 2.73 -19.20
N LYS A 112 -6.80 3.54 -19.67
CA LYS A 112 -6.69 4.36 -20.90
C LYS A 112 -6.03 5.72 -20.65
N ASN A 113 -5.88 6.14 -19.39
CA ASN A 113 -5.20 7.39 -19.06
C ASN A 113 -3.70 7.25 -19.29
N THR A 114 -3.17 7.98 -20.26
CA THR A 114 -1.75 7.92 -20.64
C THR A 114 -0.80 8.39 -19.53
N LYS A 115 -1.30 9.13 -18.53
CA LYS A 115 -0.53 9.54 -17.35
C LYS A 115 -0.45 8.45 -16.27
N LYS A 116 -1.35 7.45 -16.33
CA LYS A 116 -1.36 6.33 -15.39
C LYS A 116 -0.19 5.41 -15.73
N GLY A 117 0.73 5.29 -14.77
CA GLY A 117 1.85 4.36 -14.87
C GLY A 117 1.42 2.97 -14.39
N PHE A 118 1.98 1.92 -15.01
CA PHE A 118 1.79 0.54 -14.58
C PHE A 118 3.11 -0.04 -14.12
N LEU A 119 3.08 -0.71 -12.96
CA LEU A 119 4.20 -1.51 -12.49
C LEU A 119 4.07 -2.91 -13.10
N ASN A 120 5.16 -3.42 -13.66
CA ASN A 120 5.24 -4.85 -13.96
C ASN A 120 5.44 -5.66 -12.67
N SER A 121 5.37 -6.98 -12.74
CA SER A 121 5.44 -7.88 -11.59
C SER A 121 6.66 -7.61 -10.70
N HIS A 122 7.85 -7.45 -11.31
CA HIS A 122 9.09 -7.16 -10.59
C HIS A 122 9.09 -5.82 -9.87
N LYS A 123 8.64 -4.76 -10.55
CA LYS A 123 8.57 -3.41 -9.97
C LYS A 123 7.52 -3.34 -8.85
N LEU A 124 6.39 -4.04 -9.00
CA LEU A 124 5.34 -4.10 -7.97
C LEU A 124 5.80 -4.90 -6.75
N PHE A 125 6.48 -6.02 -6.95
CA PHE A 125 7.10 -6.78 -5.87
C PHE A 125 8.10 -5.91 -5.08
N LYS A 126 9.04 -5.27 -5.76
CA LYS A 126 10.00 -4.35 -5.11
C LYS A 126 9.31 -3.20 -4.40
N TYR A 127 8.23 -2.68 -4.97
CA TYR A 127 7.42 -1.63 -4.37
C TYR A 127 6.88 -2.08 -3.01
N TRP A 128 6.19 -3.23 -2.95
CA TRP A 128 5.66 -3.75 -1.69
C TRP A 128 6.75 -4.16 -0.70
N LYS A 129 7.85 -4.78 -1.18
CA LYS A 129 9.01 -5.11 -0.35
C LYS A 129 9.55 -3.88 0.36
N ASN A 130 9.71 -2.76 -0.35
CA ASN A 130 10.16 -1.49 0.24
C ASN A 130 9.17 -0.94 1.27
N ILE A 131 7.86 -0.94 0.97
CA ILE A 131 6.83 -0.51 1.93
C ILE A 131 6.91 -1.35 3.22
N PHE A 132 7.06 -2.66 3.11
CA PHE A 132 7.12 -3.56 4.26
C PHE A 132 8.42 -3.38 5.06
N SER A 133 9.54 -3.11 4.38
CA SER A 133 10.82 -2.80 5.04
C SER A 133 10.82 -1.43 5.75
N GLU A 134 10.11 -0.44 5.21
CA GLU A 134 9.97 0.88 5.84
C GLU A 134 8.94 0.89 6.98
N TYR A 135 8.01 -0.06 6.97
CA TYR A 135 6.97 -0.16 7.99
C TYR A 135 7.52 -0.67 9.32
N ILE A 136 7.65 0.26 10.28
CA ILE A 136 8.03 -0.02 11.67
C ILE A 136 7.00 0.64 12.58
N CYS A 137 6.31 -0.17 13.39
CA CYS A 137 5.22 0.30 14.26
C CYS A 137 5.15 -0.37 15.65
N CYS A 138 5.82 -1.50 15.93
CA CYS A 138 5.81 -2.06 17.30
C CYS A 138 6.83 -1.31 18.16
N GLU A 139 6.36 -0.69 19.25
CA GLU A 139 7.19 -0.01 20.25
C GLU A 139 8.09 -0.99 21.04
N ASN A 140 7.57 -2.21 21.27
CA ASN A 140 8.23 -3.22 22.11
C ASN A 140 9.33 -4.01 21.39
N LYS A 141 9.20 -4.18 20.07
CA LYS A 141 10.17 -4.88 19.22
C LYS A 141 10.27 -4.12 17.91
N LYS A 142 11.43 -3.51 17.65
CA LYS A 142 11.66 -2.66 16.48
C LYS A 142 11.70 -3.41 15.14
N GLU A 143 11.39 -4.70 15.12
CA GLU A 143 11.62 -5.54 13.95
C GLU A 143 10.39 -6.40 13.66
N TYR A 144 9.74 -6.10 12.54
CA TYR A 144 8.88 -7.05 11.86
C TYR A 144 9.75 -8.03 11.10
N LYS A 145 9.31 -9.28 11.01
CA LYS A 145 9.93 -10.27 10.14
C LYS A 145 9.20 -10.31 8.81
N LEU A 146 9.93 -9.95 7.75
CA LEU A 146 9.48 -10.04 6.38
C LEU A 146 9.65 -11.47 5.86
N TYR A 147 8.57 -12.04 5.34
CA TYR A 147 8.58 -13.31 4.60
C TYR A 147 8.12 -13.04 3.18
N ILE A 148 8.75 -13.69 2.20
CA ILE A 148 8.46 -13.53 0.78
C ILE A 148 8.24 -14.92 0.22
N HIS A 149 7.19 -15.11 -0.57
CA HIS A 149 6.94 -16.37 -1.26
C HIS A 149 6.59 -16.10 -2.73
N ASN A 150 7.52 -16.43 -3.64
CA ASN A 150 7.37 -16.25 -5.08
C ASN A 150 8.27 -17.20 -5.89
N ASN A 151 8.19 -17.13 -7.22
CA ASN A 151 8.98 -18.00 -8.12
C ASN A 151 10.41 -17.52 -8.39
N THR A 152 10.81 -16.36 -7.88
CA THR A 152 12.01 -15.64 -8.36
C THR A 152 13.01 -15.27 -7.27
N ASP A 153 12.62 -15.33 -6.00
CA ASP A 153 13.43 -14.92 -4.86
C ASP A 153 13.88 -16.18 -4.11
N GLU A 154 15.18 -16.30 -3.89
CA GLU A 154 15.78 -17.43 -3.15
C GLU A 154 15.42 -17.39 -1.67
N SER A 155 15.00 -16.23 -1.13
CA SER A 155 14.59 -16.06 0.27
C SER A 155 13.17 -16.53 0.57
N ASN A 156 12.65 -17.46 -0.24
CA ASN A 156 11.33 -18.03 -0.12
C ASN A 156 11.06 -18.54 1.30
N GLY A 157 10.01 -18.00 1.92
CA GLY A 157 9.63 -18.28 3.28
C GLY A 157 8.19 -17.91 3.55
N ILE A 158 7.62 -18.58 4.55
CA ILE A 158 6.24 -18.37 5.01
C ILE A 158 6.25 -18.15 6.53
N PRO A 159 5.29 -17.38 7.07
CA PRO A 159 5.25 -17.05 8.49
C PRO A 159 4.67 -18.18 9.38
N TYR A 160 4.57 -19.39 8.86
CA TYR A 160 3.90 -20.50 9.51
C TYR A 160 4.89 -21.62 9.88
N HIS A 161 4.60 -22.35 10.95
CA HIS A 161 5.39 -23.49 11.37
C HIS A 161 5.00 -24.73 10.57
N ARG A 162 5.90 -25.73 10.49
CA ARG A 162 5.65 -26.98 9.74
C ARG A 162 4.43 -27.77 10.21
N ASN A 163 4.06 -27.61 11.47
CA ASN A 163 2.89 -28.26 12.08
C ASN A 163 1.61 -27.40 12.03
N THR A 164 1.65 -26.20 11.44
CA THR A 164 0.45 -25.39 11.22
C THR A 164 -0.48 -26.12 10.26
N LYS A 165 -1.75 -26.33 10.64
CA LYS A 165 -2.74 -26.95 9.77
C LYS A 165 -3.21 -25.93 8.74
N LEU A 166 -3.65 -26.39 7.56
CA LEU A 166 -4.15 -25.48 6.51
C LEU A 166 -5.36 -24.66 6.98
N ASN A 167 -6.21 -25.20 7.85
CA ASN A 167 -7.34 -24.46 8.42
C ASN A 167 -6.94 -23.37 9.43
N ASP A 168 -5.67 -23.35 9.85
CA ASP A 168 -5.14 -22.37 10.81
C ASP A 168 -4.42 -21.19 10.12
N ILE A 169 -4.29 -21.20 8.78
CA ILE A 169 -3.68 -20.09 8.04
C ILE A 169 -4.73 -19.02 7.74
N TYR A 170 -4.27 -17.78 7.56
CA TYR A 170 -5.16 -16.70 7.17
C TYR A 170 -5.50 -16.79 5.68
N LEU A 171 -6.79 -16.75 5.36
CA LEU A 171 -7.30 -16.81 4.00
C LEU A 171 -8.16 -15.57 3.72
N PHE A 172 -7.87 -14.90 2.61
CA PHE A 172 -8.54 -13.66 2.19
C PHE A 172 -9.28 -13.86 0.85
N ASP A 173 -10.35 -13.10 0.61
CA ASP A 173 -11.33 -13.41 -0.46
C ASP A 173 -10.73 -13.52 -1.87
N ASP A 174 -9.78 -12.63 -2.19
CA ASP A 174 -9.15 -12.54 -3.52
C ASP A 174 -7.75 -13.19 -3.58
N ASP A 175 -7.34 -13.84 -2.48
CA ASP A 175 -6.02 -14.41 -2.33
C ASP A 175 -5.89 -15.77 -3.04
N PRO A 176 -4.78 -16.04 -3.75
CA PRO A 176 -4.55 -17.33 -4.40
C PRO A 176 -4.59 -18.54 -3.43
N LYS A 177 -4.33 -18.35 -2.13
CA LYS A 177 -4.45 -19.39 -1.09
C LYS A 177 -5.88 -19.92 -0.99
N GLN A 178 -6.86 -19.03 -0.90
CA GLN A 178 -8.28 -19.38 -0.78
C GLN A 178 -8.78 -20.15 -2.01
N LYS A 179 -8.26 -19.82 -3.20
CA LYS A 179 -8.63 -20.51 -4.46
C LYS A 179 -8.07 -21.91 -4.56
N LEU A 180 -6.94 -22.17 -3.90
CA LEU A 180 -6.28 -23.47 -3.92
C LEU A 180 -6.86 -24.40 -2.85
N ILE A 181 -7.10 -23.91 -1.64
CA ILE A 181 -7.47 -24.75 -0.49
C ILE A 181 -8.74 -25.59 -0.75
N ASN A 182 -9.71 -25.03 -1.48
CA ASN A 182 -10.96 -25.71 -1.82
C ASN A 182 -10.78 -26.93 -2.75
N ASN A 183 -9.61 -27.08 -3.37
CA ASN A 183 -9.33 -28.12 -4.37
C ASN A 183 -8.23 -29.10 -3.93
N LEU A 184 -7.77 -29.03 -2.67
CA LEU A 184 -6.70 -29.88 -2.17
C LEU A 184 -7.24 -31.03 -1.31
N GLU A 185 -6.50 -32.13 -1.32
CA GLU A 185 -6.72 -33.27 -0.43
C GLU A 185 -6.43 -32.88 1.04
N GLU A 186 -7.11 -33.50 1.99
CA GLU A 186 -7.05 -33.16 3.42
C GLU A 186 -5.66 -33.33 4.07
N ASN A 187 -4.73 -34.03 3.40
CA ASN A 187 -3.42 -34.42 3.95
C ASN A 187 -2.24 -33.58 3.45
N VAL A 188 -2.48 -32.50 2.71
CA VAL A 188 -1.40 -31.63 2.22
C VAL A 188 -0.83 -30.81 3.38
N ASP A 189 0.45 -31.00 3.70
CA ASP A 189 1.12 -30.14 4.69
C ASP A 189 1.33 -28.72 4.15
N ILE A 190 1.55 -27.78 5.07
CA ILE A 190 1.62 -26.36 4.74
C ILE A 190 2.76 -25.99 3.76
N TYR A 191 3.90 -26.65 3.81
CA TYR A 191 5.00 -26.35 2.89
C TYR A 191 4.71 -26.88 1.49
N ASN A 192 4.09 -28.06 1.40
CA ASN A 192 3.60 -28.60 0.14
C ASN A 192 2.49 -27.72 -0.45
N PHE A 193 1.56 -27.23 0.37
CA PHE A 193 0.54 -26.25 -0.04
C PHE A 193 1.16 -25.01 -0.68
N PHE A 194 2.11 -24.37 -0.01
CA PHE A 194 2.78 -23.18 -0.55
C PHE A 194 3.65 -23.49 -1.77
N SER A 195 4.24 -24.69 -1.85
CA SER A 195 4.97 -25.12 -3.04
C SER A 195 4.03 -25.31 -4.24
N ILE A 196 2.82 -25.86 -4.03
CA ILE A 196 1.80 -25.98 -5.09
C ILE A 196 1.34 -24.61 -5.59
N LEU A 197 1.21 -23.61 -4.70
CA LEU A 197 0.83 -22.25 -5.10
C LEU A 197 1.77 -21.66 -6.16
N LEU A 198 3.07 -21.95 -6.09
CA LEU A 198 4.07 -21.45 -7.02
C LEU A 198 3.79 -21.87 -8.48
N PHE A 199 3.13 -23.00 -8.69
CA PHE A 199 2.79 -23.50 -10.02
C PHE A 199 1.50 -22.90 -10.60
N ARG A 200 0.75 -22.11 -9.83
CA ARG A 200 -0.47 -21.46 -10.34
C ARG A 200 -0.13 -20.32 -11.29
N SER A 201 -0.97 -20.12 -12.30
CA SER A 201 -0.79 -19.07 -13.31
C SER A 201 -0.87 -17.65 -12.73
N ASP A 202 -1.65 -17.44 -11.67
CA ASP A 202 -1.69 -16.15 -10.98
C ASP A 202 -0.38 -15.87 -10.21
N PHE A 203 0.29 -16.92 -9.73
CA PHE A 203 1.58 -16.87 -9.04
C PHE A 203 2.80 -16.72 -9.96
N SER A 204 2.70 -17.13 -11.23
CA SER A 204 3.82 -17.01 -12.19
C SER A 204 4.34 -15.57 -12.31
N ASN A 205 3.44 -14.60 -12.09
CA ASN A 205 3.71 -13.16 -12.08
C ASN A 205 3.33 -12.49 -10.74
N GLY A 206 3.10 -13.31 -9.71
CA GLY A 206 2.65 -12.87 -8.39
C GLY A 206 3.73 -13.05 -7.33
N SER A 207 3.50 -12.48 -6.16
CA SER A 207 4.32 -12.72 -4.96
C SER A 207 3.48 -12.52 -3.72
N LEU A 208 3.56 -13.42 -2.75
CA LEU A 208 3.04 -13.16 -1.40
C LEU A 208 4.15 -12.50 -0.58
N LEU A 209 3.80 -11.41 0.10
CA LEU A 209 4.66 -10.77 1.08
C LEU A 209 3.91 -10.74 2.40
N PHE A 210 4.61 -11.13 3.46
CA PHE A 210 4.10 -11.10 4.82
C PHE A 210 5.03 -10.26 5.68
N ASN A 211 4.47 -9.35 6.47
CA ASN A 211 5.20 -8.66 7.53
C ASN A 211 4.58 -9.07 8.87
N VAL A 212 5.34 -9.80 9.67
CA VAL A 212 4.82 -10.36 10.93
C VAL A 212 5.57 -9.77 12.10
N CYS A 213 4.80 -9.16 13.00
CA CYS A 213 5.32 -8.69 14.26
C CYS A 213 5.39 -9.85 15.26
N PRO A 214 6.54 -10.05 15.94
CA PRO A 214 6.61 -11.00 17.06
C PRO A 214 5.84 -10.55 18.31
N CYS A 215 5.36 -9.30 18.34
CA CYS A 215 4.47 -8.79 19.39
C CYS A 215 3.08 -9.45 19.20
N LYS A 216 2.55 -10.14 20.23
CA LYS A 216 1.25 -10.84 20.13
C LYS A 216 0.04 -9.91 20.04
N LYS A 217 0.18 -8.65 20.47
CA LYS A 217 -0.92 -7.68 20.50
C LYS A 217 -0.37 -6.28 20.23
N HIS A 218 -1.01 -5.58 19.31
CA HIS A 218 -0.95 -4.14 19.20
C HIS A 218 -2.28 -3.54 19.63
N ASN A 219 -2.23 -2.30 20.12
CA ASN A 219 -3.42 -1.49 20.28
C ASN A 219 -3.73 -0.87 18.92
N SER A 220 -4.68 -1.44 18.17
CA SER A 220 -5.19 -0.78 16.98
C SER A 220 -5.84 0.54 17.38
N ASN A 221 -5.52 1.62 16.68
CA ASN A 221 -6.11 2.94 16.93
C ASN A 221 -7.39 3.18 16.12
N ILE A 222 -8.00 2.10 15.61
CA ILE A 222 -9.20 2.17 14.77
C ILE A 222 -10.38 2.65 15.61
N ASN A 223 -10.89 3.82 15.27
CA ASN A 223 -12.18 4.30 15.75
C ASN A 223 -13.19 4.19 14.60
N LEU A 224 -14.12 3.24 14.71
CA LEU A 224 -15.11 2.97 13.66
C LEU A 224 -16.06 4.16 13.41
N GLU A 225 -16.24 5.06 14.39
CA GLU A 225 -17.05 6.28 14.23
C GLU A 225 -16.44 7.29 13.24
N GLU A 226 -15.17 7.12 12.88
CA GLU A 226 -14.48 7.94 11.88
C GLU A 226 -14.85 7.52 10.43
N PHE A 227 -15.53 6.38 10.24
CA PHE A 227 -15.83 5.79 8.94
C PHE A 227 -17.29 6.00 8.52
N ASN A 228 -17.51 6.05 7.21
CA ASN A 228 -18.84 5.96 6.62
C ASN A 228 -19.21 4.47 6.51
N LEU A 229 -20.40 4.08 6.98
CA LEU A 229 -20.89 2.71 6.86
C LEU A 229 -21.57 2.53 5.51
N PHE A 230 -20.91 1.86 4.57
CA PHE A 230 -21.43 1.59 3.22
C PHE A 230 -20.97 0.22 2.73
N ASP A 231 -21.76 -0.36 1.83
CA ASP A 231 -21.39 -1.57 1.11
C ASP A 231 -20.21 -1.27 0.16
N ILE A 232 -19.04 -1.83 0.47
CA ILE A 232 -17.83 -1.59 -0.33
C ILE A 232 -17.96 -2.19 -1.73
N LYS A 233 -18.73 -3.28 -1.89
CA LYS A 233 -18.98 -3.88 -3.20
C LYS A 233 -19.77 -2.90 -4.09
N GLU A 234 -20.80 -2.26 -3.56
CA GLU A 234 -21.58 -1.24 -4.30
C GLU A 234 -20.71 -0.04 -4.70
N ILE A 235 -19.86 0.43 -3.78
CA ILE A 235 -18.93 1.53 -4.03
C ILE A 235 -17.95 1.18 -5.14
N LEU A 236 -17.36 -0.02 -5.08
CA LEU A 236 -16.43 -0.52 -6.10
C LEU A 236 -17.13 -0.70 -7.45
N GLU A 237 -18.32 -1.28 -7.49
CA GLU A 237 -19.11 -1.43 -8.73
C GLU A 237 -19.40 -0.07 -9.37
N THR A 238 -19.77 0.93 -8.56
CA THR A 238 -19.99 2.29 -9.06
C THR A 238 -18.69 2.88 -9.62
N LEU A 239 -17.58 2.86 -8.88
CA LEU A 239 -16.30 3.41 -9.35
C LEU A 239 -15.75 2.71 -10.61
N ARG A 240 -15.98 1.40 -10.74
CA ARG A 240 -15.62 0.61 -11.93
C ARG A 240 -16.50 0.94 -13.13
N GLY A 241 -17.76 1.35 -12.92
CA GLY A 241 -18.67 1.78 -13.97
C GLY A 241 -18.44 3.20 -14.50
N LEU A 242 -17.67 4.01 -13.77
CA LEU A 242 -17.34 5.39 -14.14
C LEU A 242 -16.18 5.47 -15.14
N ASP A 243 -15.91 6.67 -15.64
CA ASP A 243 -14.89 6.92 -16.66
C ASP A 243 -13.74 7.76 -16.10
N PHE A 244 -12.58 7.14 -15.95
CA PHE A 244 -11.33 7.78 -15.52
C PHE A 244 -10.26 7.76 -16.63
N SER A 245 -10.67 7.69 -17.90
CA SER A 245 -9.76 7.59 -19.04
C SER A 245 -8.93 8.86 -19.30
N ASP A 246 -9.40 10.02 -18.86
CA ASP A 246 -8.69 11.29 -18.94
C ASP A 246 -9.10 12.23 -17.80
N TYR A 247 -8.52 13.43 -17.76
CA TYR A 247 -8.76 14.41 -16.71
C TYR A 247 -10.23 14.88 -16.66
N GLN A 248 -10.85 15.17 -17.80
CA GLN A 248 -12.21 15.71 -17.85
C GLN A 248 -13.24 14.65 -17.44
N ASN A 249 -13.03 13.41 -17.89
CA ASN A 249 -13.85 12.27 -17.50
C ASN A 249 -13.66 11.96 -16.02
N SER A 250 -12.42 11.97 -15.52
CA SER A 250 -12.12 11.77 -14.10
C SER A 250 -12.80 12.82 -13.22
N LEU A 251 -12.77 14.10 -13.63
CA LEU A 251 -13.46 15.19 -12.93
C LEU A 251 -14.97 14.96 -12.85
N LYS A 252 -15.62 14.67 -13.98
CA LYS A 252 -17.06 14.38 -14.03
C LYS A 252 -17.43 13.17 -13.17
N SER A 253 -16.63 12.10 -13.25
CA SER A 253 -16.80 10.88 -12.47
C SER A 253 -16.66 11.14 -10.96
N THR A 254 -15.66 11.93 -10.55
CA THR A 254 -15.47 12.32 -9.14
C THR A 254 -16.65 13.16 -8.65
N ILE A 255 -17.08 14.18 -9.38
CA ILE A 255 -18.23 15.02 -9.00
C ILE A 255 -19.50 14.17 -8.87
N PHE A 256 -19.78 13.31 -9.85
CA PHE A 256 -20.93 12.41 -9.80
C PHE A 256 -20.89 11.52 -8.55
N PHE A 257 -19.75 10.86 -8.29
CA PHE A 257 -19.60 9.96 -7.16
C PHE A 257 -19.78 10.68 -5.82
N LEU A 258 -19.10 11.83 -5.63
CA LEU A 258 -19.19 12.60 -4.39
C LEU A 258 -20.61 13.11 -4.15
N LYS A 259 -21.33 13.53 -5.20
CA LYS A 259 -22.73 13.94 -5.11
C LYS A 259 -23.67 12.77 -4.78
N LYS A 260 -23.42 11.58 -5.36
CA LYS A 260 -24.24 10.37 -5.15
C LYS A 260 -24.17 9.92 -3.69
N TYR A 261 -22.97 9.83 -3.13
CA TYR A 261 -22.75 9.20 -1.81
C TYR A 261 -22.67 10.18 -0.64
N GLN A 262 -22.36 11.46 -0.89
CA GLN A 262 -22.27 12.51 0.15
C GLN A 262 -21.43 12.10 1.37
N LEU A 263 -20.34 11.35 1.13
CA LEU A 263 -19.52 10.77 2.19
C LEU A 263 -18.86 11.87 3.03
N LYS A 264 -18.80 11.64 4.34
CA LYS A 264 -17.97 12.45 5.24
C LYS A 264 -16.52 12.39 4.76
N SER A 265 -15.92 13.56 4.58
CA SER A 265 -14.54 13.68 4.09
C SER A 265 -13.71 14.56 5.01
N PHE A 266 -12.41 14.32 4.98
CA PHE A 266 -11.45 15.00 5.84
C PHE A 266 -10.28 15.52 5.00
N LEU A 267 -9.75 16.68 5.38
CA LEU A 267 -8.51 17.17 4.79
C LEU A 267 -7.34 16.36 5.36
N PHE A 268 -6.56 15.75 4.48
CA PHE A 268 -5.32 15.08 4.84
C PHE A 268 -4.26 16.14 5.15
N LYS A 269 -3.99 16.36 6.44
CA LYS A 269 -3.00 17.34 6.90
C LYS A 269 -1.64 16.68 7.09
N THR A 270 -0.67 17.09 6.29
CA THR A 270 0.76 16.85 6.57
C THR A 270 1.23 17.94 7.52
N SER A 271 1.60 17.64 8.78
CA SER A 271 2.13 18.68 9.67
C SER A 271 3.54 19.09 9.22
N LYS A 272 3.89 20.37 9.37
CA LYS A 272 5.26 20.88 9.21
C LYS A 272 6.14 20.35 10.36
N SER A 273 6.57 19.10 10.35
CA SER A 273 7.55 18.61 11.33
C SER A 273 8.97 18.74 10.77
N LYS A 274 9.82 19.47 11.51
CA LYS A 274 11.27 19.70 11.41
C LYS A 274 12.12 18.63 10.69
N LEU A 275 11.98 18.47 9.38
CA LEU A 275 12.84 17.61 8.55
C LEU A 275 13.85 18.43 7.72
N SER A 276 13.85 19.75 7.86
CA SER A 276 14.78 20.67 7.20
C SER A 276 16.05 20.98 8.02
N GLU A 277 16.27 20.34 9.17
CA GLU A 277 17.49 20.60 9.99
C GLU A 277 18.55 19.51 9.91
N ASN A 278 18.27 18.33 9.35
CA ASN A 278 19.24 17.21 9.34
C ASN A 278 19.64 16.70 7.95
N ILE A 279 19.33 17.43 6.88
CA ILE A 279 19.88 17.17 5.55
C ILE A 279 20.27 18.52 4.94
N ILE A 280 21.25 19.19 5.54
CA ILE A 280 22.11 20.12 4.83
C ILE A 280 23.46 19.40 4.70
N GLU A 281 23.81 19.20 3.44
CA GLU A 281 25.04 18.63 2.93
C GLU A 281 26.26 19.21 3.68
N LYS A 282 27.13 18.33 4.21
CA LYS A 282 28.52 18.75 4.37
C LYS A 282 29.07 18.97 2.95
N PRO A 283 29.66 20.13 2.65
CA PRO A 283 30.33 20.34 1.38
C PRO A 283 31.41 19.27 1.20
N ILE A 284 31.54 18.80 -0.03
CA ILE A 284 32.72 18.07 -0.48
C ILE A 284 33.89 19.03 -0.32
N GLU A 285 34.70 18.85 0.73
CA GLU A 285 36.00 19.51 0.81
C GLU A 285 36.89 18.97 -0.30
N GLU A 286 37.41 19.89 -1.10
CA GLU A 286 38.37 19.68 -2.17
C GLU A 286 39.54 18.83 -1.65
N GLN A 287 39.75 17.67 -2.29
CA GLN A 287 40.98 16.91 -2.12
C GLN A 287 42.15 17.76 -2.64
N SER A 288 42.89 18.35 -1.69
CA SER A 288 44.14 19.02 -1.96
C SER A 288 45.19 18.00 -2.42
N PHE A 289 45.82 18.31 -3.56
CA PHE A 289 46.96 17.58 -4.10
C PHE A 289 48.12 17.56 -3.09
N VAL A 290 48.47 16.38 -2.59
CA VAL A 290 49.75 16.17 -1.90
C VAL A 290 50.88 16.19 -2.94
N LYS A 291 51.64 17.28 -2.95
CA LYS A 291 52.95 17.36 -3.63
C LYS A 291 53.89 16.31 -3.01
N ILE A 292 54.21 15.27 -3.77
CA ILE A 292 55.29 14.34 -3.44
C ILE A 292 56.61 15.10 -3.59
N LYS A 293 57.29 15.36 -2.47
CA LYS A 293 58.70 15.79 -2.46
C LYS A 293 59.57 14.58 -2.83
N THR A 294 60.17 14.62 -4.01
CA THR A 294 61.32 13.77 -4.36
C THR A 294 62.50 14.17 -3.49
N LYS A 295 62.94 13.28 -2.59
CA LYS A 295 64.26 13.37 -1.96
C LYS A 295 65.29 12.75 -2.90
N SER A 296 66.21 13.60 -3.36
CA SER A 296 67.48 13.22 -3.96
C SER A 296 68.34 12.44 -2.95
N LYS A 297 68.78 11.23 -3.32
CA LYS A 297 69.90 10.54 -2.67
C LYS A 297 71.21 11.15 -3.17
N LYS A 298 72.06 11.58 -2.24
CA LYS A 298 73.51 11.38 -2.33
C LYS A 298 73.82 10.13 -1.52
#